data_AF-A0ABD2P1M2-F1
#
_entry.id   AF-A0ABD2P1M2-F1
#
_cell.length_a   1.000
_cell.length_b   1.000
_cell.length_c   1.000
_cell.angle_alpha   90.00
_cell.angle_beta   90.00
_cell.angle_gamma   90.00
#
_symmetry.space_group_name_H-M   'P 1'
#
loop_
_entity.id
_entity.type
_entity.pdbx_description
1 polymer ?
#
loop_
_entity_poly.entity_id
_entity_poly.type
_entity_poly.pdbx_seq_one_letter_code
_entity_poly.pdbx_strand_id
1 'polypeptide(L)'
;MFTTKCFIRKNKIGNFLKNVREHYIRDDISCGFSSCDTCQPIQSNLSPDHQNECKLVEGNHYIILDTNVILNQMDVLDETVLEMS
;
A
#
# COMPACT_ATOMS: atom_id res chain seq x y z
N MET A 1 5.31 14.95 -13.13
CA MET A 1 5.78 16.11 -12.31
C MET A 1 6.90 15.63 -11.38
N PHE A 2 7.84 16.46 -10.94
CA PHE A 2 8.87 16.02 -9.98
C PHE A 2 9.06 17.02 -8.84
N THR A 3 9.51 16.50 -7.70
CA THR A 3 9.89 17.25 -6.50
C THR A 3 11.28 16.81 -6.05
N THR A 4 11.88 17.52 -5.10
CA THR A 4 13.19 17.19 -4.55
C THR A 4 13.04 16.71 -3.11
N LYS A 5 13.46 15.46 -2.84
CA LYS A 5 13.48 14.90 -1.49
C LYS A 5 14.88 15.03 -0.91
N CYS A 6 15.00 15.74 0.21
CA CYS A 6 16.24 15.91 0.95
C CYS A 6 16.16 15.20 2.30
N PHE A 7 17.20 14.47 2.69
CA PHE A 7 17.32 13.87 4.03
C PHE A 7 18.78 13.75 4.45
N ILE A 8 19.03 13.70 5.76
CA ILE A 8 20.37 13.52 6.32
C ILE A 8 20.55 12.07 6.72
N ARG A 9 21.68 11.46 6.36
CA ARG A 9 22.03 10.09 6.75
C ARG A 9 23.43 10.06 7.34
N LYS A 10 23.59 9.36 8.47
CA LYS A 10 24.90 9.03 9.04
C LYS A 10 25.51 7.87 8.24
N ASN A 11 26.75 8.03 7.77
CA ASN A 11 27.48 6.95 7.11
C ASN A 11 28.09 5.97 8.13
N LYS A 12 28.62 4.83 7.66
CA LYS A 12 29.20 3.79 8.52
C LYS A 12 30.38 4.29 9.37
N ILE A 13 31.12 5.29 8.89
CA ILE A 13 32.28 5.88 9.56
C ILE A 13 31.86 6.93 10.60
N GLY A 14 30.60 7.37 10.57
CA GLY A 14 30.00 8.28 11.54
C GLY A 14 29.72 9.69 11.06
N ASN A 15 30.06 10.02 9.82
CA ASN A 15 29.83 11.35 9.25
C ASN A 15 28.37 11.55 8.83
N PHE A 16 27.83 12.75 9.00
CA PHE A 16 26.50 13.13 8.54
C PHE A 16 26.56 13.68 7.12
N LEU A 17 25.80 13.07 6.21
CA LEU A 17 25.75 13.46 4.80
C LEU A 17 24.32 13.85 4.41
N LYS A 18 24.16 15.01 3.76
CA LYS A 18 22.90 15.43 3.14
C LYS A 18 22.73 14.72 1.80
N ASN A 19 21.66 13.95 1.68
CA ASN A 19 21.27 13.27 0.44
C ASN A 19 20.14 14.07 -0.20
N VAL A 20 20.30 14.40 -1.48
CA VAL A 20 19.31 15.11 -2.30
C VAL A 20 18.98 14.23 -3.49
N ARG A 21 17.69 13.93 -3.69
CA ARG A 21 17.23 13.08 -4.79
C ARG A 21 16.01 13.69 -5.45
N GLU A 22 15.90 13.49 -6.75
CA GLU A 22 14.66 13.73 -7.49
C GLU A 22 13.62 12.68 -7.07
N HIS A 23 12.37 13.13 -6.91
CA HIS A 23 11.23 12.29 -6.60
C HIS A 23 10.13 12.59 -7.61
N TYR A 24 9.89 11.63 -8.48
CA TYR A 24 8.89 11.74 -9.54
C TYR A 24 7.50 11.45 -8.98
N ILE A 25 6.57 12.38 -9.20
CA ILE A 25 5.14 12.22 -8.93
C ILE A 25 4.50 11.80 -10.25
N ARG A 26 4.05 10.56 -10.26
CA ARG A 26 3.36 9.90 -11.38
C ARG A 26 1.86 10.07 -11.23
N ASP A 27 1.18 10.26 -12.35
CA ASP A 27 -0.27 10.37 -12.50
C ASP A 27 -0.90 9.10 -13.09
N ASP A 28 -0.07 8.14 -13.51
CA ASP A 28 -0.45 6.87 -14.13
C ASP A 28 -0.40 5.68 -13.15
N ILE A 29 -0.54 5.92 -11.84
CA ILE A 29 -0.63 4.86 -10.82
C ILE A 29 -2.11 4.45 -10.68
N SER A 30 -2.43 3.21 -11.04
CA SER A 30 -3.79 2.67 -10.93
C SER A 30 -4.15 2.30 -9.49
N CYS A 31 -5.44 2.44 -9.15
CA CYS A 31 -6.00 2.01 -7.86
C CYS A 31 -6.07 0.47 -7.70
N GLY A 32 -5.94 -0.28 -8.79
CA GLY A 32 -6.01 -1.75 -8.77
C GLY A 32 -7.42 -2.32 -8.68
N PHE A 33 -8.49 -1.53 -8.64
CA PHE A 33 -9.85 -2.06 -8.69
C PHE A 33 -10.27 -2.37 -10.13
N SER A 34 -10.82 -3.56 -10.36
CA SER A 34 -11.36 -3.98 -11.67
C SER A 34 -12.60 -3.18 -12.09
N SER A 35 -13.35 -2.65 -11.12
CA SER A 35 -14.54 -1.83 -11.34
C SER A 35 -14.25 -0.34 -11.55
N CYS A 36 -12.98 0.07 -11.60
CA CYS A 36 -12.62 1.47 -11.73
C CYS A 36 -12.56 1.89 -13.21
N ASP A 37 -13.43 2.81 -13.61
CA ASP A 37 -13.50 3.33 -14.98
C ASP A 37 -12.53 4.50 -15.25
N THR A 38 -11.89 5.04 -14.20
CA THR A 38 -11.03 6.23 -14.30
C THR A 38 -9.55 5.89 -14.46
N CYS A 39 -9.09 4.83 -13.82
CA CYS A 39 -7.71 4.36 -13.93
C CYS A 39 -7.52 3.53 -15.22
N GLN A 40 -6.29 3.43 -15.69
CA GLN A 40 -5.96 2.47 -16.74
C GLN A 40 -6.21 1.03 -16.23
N PRO A 41 -6.76 0.14 -17.07
CA PRO A 41 -6.98 -1.25 -16.70
C PRO A 41 -5.64 -1.94 -16.46
N ILE A 42 -5.48 -2.55 -15.29
CA ILE A 42 -4.29 -3.31 -14.89
C ILE A 42 -4.75 -4.69 -14.44
N GLN A 43 -3.91 -5.71 -14.65
CA GLN A 43 -4.11 -7.02 -14.03
C GLN A 43 -4.06 -6.86 -12.50
N SER A 44 -5.23 -6.95 -11.87
CA SER A 44 -5.35 -6.83 -10.43
C SER A 44 -5.24 -8.19 -9.76
N ASN A 45 -4.59 -8.20 -8.59
CA ASN A 45 -4.63 -9.33 -7.66
C ASN A 45 -5.80 -9.21 -6.67
N LEU A 46 -6.58 -8.13 -6.72
CA LEU A 46 -7.79 -7.96 -5.90
C LEU A 46 -8.93 -8.73 -6.57
N SER A 47 -9.53 -9.66 -5.83
CA SER A 47 -10.70 -10.39 -6.30
C SER A 47 -11.92 -9.46 -6.42
N PRO A 48 -12.61 -9.41 -7.56
CA PRO A 48 -13.83 -8.62 -7.72
C PRO A 48 -15.00 -9.16 -6.91
N ASP A 49 -14.99 -10.46 -6.60
CA ASP A 49 -16.15 -11.20 -6.08
C ASP A 49 -16.05 -11.48 -4.57
N HIS A 50 -15.16 -10.78 -3.88
CA HIS A 50 -14.98 -10.98 -2.45
C HIS A 50 -16.24 -10.53 -1.67
N GLN A 51 -16.91 -11.50 -1.02
CA GLN A 51 -18.01 -11.26 -0.09
C GLN A 51 -17.49 -11.15 1.33
N ASN A 52 -17.62 -9.96 1.92
CA ASN A 52 -17.15 -9.71 3.26
C ASN A 52 -18.18 -10.21 4.30
N GLU A 53 -17.76 -11.06 5.24
CA GLU A 53 -18.63 -11.58 6.30
C GLU A 53 -18.77 -10.65 7.52
N CYS A 54 -18.15 -9.47 7.48
CA CYS A 54 -18.22 -8.49 8.54
C CYS A 54 -19.64 -7.98 8.72
N LYS A 55 -20.15 -8.11 9.95
CA LYS A 55 -21.47 -7.60 10.35
C LYS A 55 -21.42 -6.19 10.94
N LEU A 56 -20.23 -5.66 11.18
CA LEU A 56 -20.03 -4.37 11.85
C LEU A 56 -20.10 -3.18 10.88
N VAL A 57 -19.74 -3.40 9.62
CA VAL A 57 -19.76 -2.38 8.58
C VAL A 57 -20.65 -2.87 7.44
N GLU A 58 -21.60 -2.04 7.04
CA GLU A 58 -22.49 -2.35 5.93
C GLU A 58 -21.74 -2.23 4.59
N GLY A 59 -21.74 -3.30 3.82
CA GLY A 59 -21.19 -3.34 2.46
C GLY A 59 -19.75 -3.83 2.35
N ASN A 60 -19.35 -4.12 1.11
CA ASN A 60 -18.01 -4.59 0.79
C ASN A 60 -17.00 -3.46 1.01
N HIS A 61 -15.92 -3.77 1.70
CA HIS A 61 -14.87 -2.82 2.03
C HIS A 61 -13.50 -3.46 1.89
N TYR A 62 -12.50 -2.60 1.69
CA TYR A 62 -11.09 -2.96 1.68
C TYR A 62 -10.42 -2.44 2.95
N ILE A 63 -9.34 -3.10 3.36
CA ILE A 63 -8.56 -2.73 4.54
C ILE A 63 -7.28 -2.03 4.10
N ILE A 64 -7.03 -0.84 4.65
CA ILE A 64 -5.75 -0.13 4.49
C ILE A 64 -4.98 -0.29 5.80
N LEU A 65 -3.89 -1.05 5.75
CA LEU A 65 -3.11 -1.38 6.92
C LEU A 65 -2.07 -0.30 7.25
N ASP A 66 -1.91 0.00 8.53
CA ASP A 66 -0.78 0.81 9.02
C ASP A 66 0.48 -0.06 9.17
N THR A 67 1.64 0.60 9.15
CA THR A 67 2.94 -0.02 9.38
C THR A 67 2.97 -0.79 10.70
N ASN A 68 2.39 -0.24 11.77
CA ASN A 68 2.40 -0.89 13.08
C ASN A 68 1.54 -2.16 13.13
N VAL A 69 0.44 -2.20 12.37
CA VAL A 69 -0.42 -3.38 12.29
C VAL A 69 0.35 -4.51 11.60
N ILE A 70 0.96 -4.21 10.45
CA ILE A 70 1.78 -5.19 9.71
C ILE A 70 2.93 -5.72 10.57
N LEU A 71 3.69 -4.83 11.23
CA LEU A 71 4.87 -5.24 12.00
C LEU A 71 4.54 -6.08 13.24
N ASN A 72 3.41 -5.84 13.89
CA ASN A 72 3.08 -6.48 15.16
C ASN A 72 2.03 -7.59 15.05
N GLN A 73 1.30 -7.66 13.93
CA GLN A 73 0.17 -8.58 13.75
C GLN A 73 0.30 -9.35 12.43
N MET A 74 1.53 -9.54 11.93
CA MET A 74 1.77 -10.27 10.69
C MET A 74 1.20 -11.69 10.75
N ASP A 75 1.37 -12.39 11.88
CA ASP A 75 0.83 -13.73 12.09
C ASP A 75 -0.71 -13.77 11.93
N VAL A 76 -1.41 -12.71 12.38
CA VAL A 76 -2.87 -12.60 12.22
C VAL A 76 -3.23 -12.37 10.76
N LEU A 77 -2.46 -11.54 10.04
CA LEU A 77 -2.67 -11.26 8.62
C LEU A 77 -2.44 -12.49 7.73
N ASP A 78 -1.59 -13.42 8.17
CA ASP A 78 -1.30 -14.69 7.49
C ASP A 78 -2.30 -15.80 7.85
N GLU A 79 -3.24 -15.58 8.78
CA GLU A 79 -4.24 -16.60 9.11
C GLU A 79 -5.22 -16.83 7.96
N THR A 80 -5.61 -18.10 7.77
CA THR A 80 -6.54 -18.53 6.71
C THR A 80 -7.93 -17.90 6.81
N VAL A 81 -8.29 -17.32 7.96
CA VAL A 81 -9.54 -16.57 8.13
C VAL A 81 -9.52 -15.26 7.33
N LEU A 82 -8.32 -14.71 7.09
CA LEU A 82 -8.10 -13.57 6.18
C LEU A 82 -7.62 -14.01 4.79
N GLU A 83 -7.13 -15.25 4.62
CA GLU A 83 -6.95 -15.84 3.30
C GLU A 83 -8.31 -16.13 2.67
N MET A 84 -8.73 -15.19 1.84
CA MET A 84 -10.00 -15.23 1.16
C MET A 84 -9.82 -16.06 -0.11
N SER A 85 -10.45 -17.23 -0.12
CA SER A 85 -10.63 -18.09 -1.31
C SER A 85 -11.19 -17.33 -2.51
#